data_AF-A0A3M7RMV8-F1
#
_entry.id   AF-A0A3M7RMV8-F1
#
_cell.length_a   1.000
_cell.length_b   1.000
_cell.length_c   1.000
_cell.angle_alpha   90.00
_cell.angle_beta   90.00
_cell.angle_gamma   90.00
#
_symmetry.space_group_name_H-M   'P 1'
#
loop_
_entity.id
_entity.type
_entity.pdbx_description
1 polymer ?
#
loop_
_entity_poly.entity_id
_entity_poly.type
_entity_poly.pdbx_seq_one_letter_code
_entity_poly.pdbx_strand_id
1 'polypeptide(L)'
;MPRFNLIVTMVLVPYGINPNFDIVLRVMVTSRKYTKLYNTIFNPIKNAIDLSLISEVTGLGLDEIEPIKIAQYFCPGYDNDIFKSRFSFFPLVIIQIAFLFTTIVTLGSIINEKQAKMKEYLKLVGIKNIAMWLTWIVRLIIPFLILSALFTLVSSVRVNPREKDNDALTKKAVFFYTNPFVGFSVFFVYSFQVTMLTLLLGQIFSKTFIAKTFTIIFWLITLINFYDSLPSSSIKYLFCIFPNTGLTFAFQVIFQYERSGEDFSYLNLYENLFDDTLNLGAVLASMIGWTLLYIPVTWYIERILPGEYGAPLPFYFPFMPSYWRTPKINKMDDLDFDPVKQDKYGFEKDPIGLNQSITIHNVTKKFRYGFSKNKTVVDSISLNMYENQITGLLGHNGAGKTTTTFMLCGIYAPSSGDAKILGKSIRTSMDEIRSSLGFCPQYDILYDDLTVAEHIDLIASIKGYSKKEIKEEILKISSLVGLENDLEKKSKQLSGGMKRRLSVAMALTGGSKVIILDEPTSGL
;
A
#
# COMPACT_ATOMS: atom_id res chain seq x y z
N MET A 1 -51.86 0.79 -9.30
CA MET A 1 -52.52 -0.36 -8.65
C MET A 1 -51.46 -1.38 -8.26
N PRO A 2 -51.33 -1.76 -6.98
CA PRO A 2 -50.39 -2.80 -6.59
C PRO A 2 -50.87 -4.15 -7.14
N ARG A 3 -50.00 -4.87 -7.85
CA ARG A 3 -50.29 -6.22 -8.37
C ARG A 3 -50.41 -7.20 -7.19
N PHE A 4 -51.54 -7.91 -7.13
CA PHE A 4 -51.75 -9.06 -6.25
C PHE A 4 -50.84 -10.21 -6.70
N ASN A 5 -49.77 -10.50 -5.96
CA ASN A 5 -49.03 -11.75 -6.12
C ASN A 5 -49.40 -12.69 -4.97
N LEU A 6 -50.50 -13.42 -5.12
CA LEU A 6 -50.81 -14.56 -4.27
C LEU A 6 -50.03 -15.76 -4.82
N ILE A 7 -48.88 -16.08 -4.23
CA ILE A 7 -48.12 -17.28 -4.62
C ILE A 7 -48.73 -18.46 -3.85
N VAL A 8 -49.53 -19.26 -4.54
CA VAL A 8 -50.06 -20.52 -4.01
C VAL A 8 -49.12 -21.63 -4.48
N THR A 9 -48.25 -22.11 -3.59
CA THR A 9 -47.36 -23.24 -3.90
C THR A 9 -48.00 -24.51 -3.38
N MET A 10 -48.55 -25.33 -4.30
CA MET A 10 -49.00 -26.69 -3.97
C MET A 10 -47.78 -27.59 -3.81
N VAL A 11 -47.58 -28.16 -2.62
CA VAL A 11 -46.59 -29.21 -2.38
C VAL A 11 -47.34 -30.41 -1.81
N LEU A 12 -47.40 -31.50 -2.58
CA LEU A 12 -47.90 -32.79 -2.10
C LEU A 12 -46.80 -33.40 -1.22
N VAL A 13 -47.03 -33.48 0.09
CA VAL A 13 -46.11 -34.15 1.03
C VAL A 13 -46.70 -35.52 1.35
N PRO A 14 -46.09 -36.64 0.90
CA PRO A 14 -46.51 -37.96 1.34
C PRO A 14 -46.01 -38.17 2.77
N TYR A 15 -46.90 -38.10 3.76
CA TYR A 15 -46.62 -38.59 5.11
C TYR A 15 -47.01 -40.07 5.18
N GLY A 16 -46.11 -40.90 5.69
CA GLY A 16 -46.18 -42.35 5.60
C GLY A 16 -47.39 -43.01 6.27
N ILE A 17 -47.79 -44.14 5.67
CA ILE A 17 -48.50 -45.29 6.26
C ILE A 17 -49.78 -44.94 7.06
N ASN A 18 -50.75 -44.32 6.38
CA ASN A 18 -52.16 -44.39 6.75
C ASN A 18 -52.99 -44.27 5.45
N PRO A 19 -54.03 -45.07 5.20
CA PRO A 19 -54.73 -45.07 3.91
C PRO A 19 -55.63 -43.85 3.70
N ASN A 20 -55.67 -42.93 4.66
CA ASN A 20 -56.32 -41.63 4.52
C ASN A 20 -55.29 -40.61 4.00
N PHE A 21 -55.35 -40.31 2.71
CA PHE A 21 -54.56 -39.25 2.10
C PHE A 21 -55.08 -37.88 2.55
N ASP A 22 -54.45 -37.29 3.56
CA ASP A 22 -54.70 -35.88 3.91
C ASP A 22 -53.95 -34.97 2.93
N ILE A 23 -54.69 -34.28 2.06
CA ILE A 23 -54.13 -33.27 1.14
C ILE A 23 -53.87 -31.98 1.92
N VAL A 24 -52.60 -31.72 2.27
CA VAL A 24 -52.20 -30.49 2.97
C VAL A 24 -51.88 -29.39 1.97
N LEU A 25 -52.74 -28.37 1.88
CA LEU A 25 -52.52 -27.18 1.05
C LEU A 25 -51.83 -26.08 1.87
N ARG A 26 -50.62 -25.69 1.45
CA ARG A 26 -49.87 -24.59 2.09
C ARG A 26 -50.14 -23.28 1.35
N VAL A 27 -50.90 -22.38 1.98
CA VAL A 27 -51.16 -21.03 1.46
C VAL A 27 -50.33 -20.02 2.25
N MET A 28 -49.42 -19.31 1.58
CA MET A 28 -48.60 -18.27 2.21
C MET A 28 -49.25 -16.89 2.01
N VAL A 29 -49.73 -16.30 3.11
CA VAL A 29 -50.24 -14.91 3.12
C VAL A 29 -49.19 -14.00 3.76
N THR A 30 -48.55 -13.17 2.94
CA THR A 30 -47.31 -12.43 3.28
C THR A 30 -47.49 -11.22 4.19
N SER A 31 -48.71 -10.82 4.55
CA SER A 31 -48.92 -9.66 5.42
C SER A 31 -50.12 -9.79 6.35
N ARG A 32 -49.89 -9.45 7.64
CA ARG A 32 -50.86 -9.49 8.75
C ARG A 32 -52.17 -8.77 8.43
N LYS A 33 -52.10 -7.68 7.65
CA LYS A 33 -53.27 -6.88 7.25
C LYS A 33 -54.20 -7.66 6.33
N TYR A 34 -53.64 -8.56 5.53
CA TYR A 34 -54.37 -9.38 4.56
C TYR A 34 -54.72 -10.76 5.11
N THR A 35 -54.02 -11.26 6.12
CA THR A 35 -54.40 -12.50 6.83
C THR A 35 -55.81 -12.41 7.40
N LYS A 36 -56.18 -11.25 7.96
CA LYS A 36 -57.52 -11.02 8.50
C LYS A 36 -58.58 -10.99 7.39
N LEU A 37 -58.31 -10.30 6.28
CA LEU A 37 -59.20 -10.25 5.12
C LEU A 37 -59.40 -11.63 4.48
N TYR A 38 -58.30 -12.39 4.34
CA TYR A 38 -58.31 -13.75 3.80
C TYR A 38 -59.16 -14.67 4.69
N ASN A 39 -58.91 -14.69 6.00
CA ASN A 39 -59.64 -15.58 6.91
C ASN A 39 -61.12 -15.21 7.06
N THR A 40 -61.47 -13.91 7.02
CA THR A 40 -62.85 -13.46 7.26
C THR A 40 -63.73 -13.48 6.01
N ILE A 41 -63.19 -13.15 4.84
CA ILE A 41 -63.99 -12.97 3.62
C ILE A 41 -63.67 -14.05 2.58
N PHE A 42 -62.39 -14.19 2.21
CA PHE A 42 -62.02 -15.02 1.08
C PHE A 42 -62.11 -16.52 1.39
N ASN A 43 -61.71 -16.91 2.60
CA ASN A 43 -61.62 -18.29 3.00
C ASN A 43 -62.99 -19.00 3.15
N PRO A 44 -64.02 -18.40 3.80
CA PRO A 44 -65.35 -19.03 3.85
C PRO A 44 -65.97 -19.19 2.46
N ILE A 45 -65.79 -18.19 1.58
CA ILE A 45 -66.29 -18.23 0.20
C ILE A 45 -65.59 -19.34 -0.58
N LYS A 46 -64.26 -19.42 -0.49
CA LYS A 46 -63.48 -20.46 -1.16
C LYS A 46 -63.86 -21.85 -0.65
N ASN A 47 -63.95 -22.04 0.67
CA ASN A 47 -64.36 -23.31 1.26
C ASN A 47 -65.78 -23.71 0.81
N ALA A 48 -66.72 -22.76 0.71
CA ALA A 48 -68.06 -23.04 0.23
C ALA A 48 -68.08 -23.48 -1.25
N ILE A 49 -67.28 -22.83 -2.10
CA ILE A 49 -67.13 -23.20 -3.53
C ILE A 49 -66.47 -24.58 -3.65
N ASP A 50 -65.37 -24.82 -2.93
CA ASP A 50 -64.64 -26.08 -2.99
C ASP A 50 -65.51 -27.25 -2.48
N LEU A 51 -66.27 -27.06 -1.39
CA LEU A 51 -67.22 -28.08 -0.91
C LEU A 51 -68.36 -28.34 -1.89
N SER A 52 -68.87 -27.29 -2.56
CA SER A 52 -69.91 -27.45 -3.58
C SER A 52 -69.43 -28.23 -4.79
N LEU A 53 -68.20 -27.97 -5.25
CA LEU A 53 -67.56 -28.71 -6.35
C LEU A 53 -67.28 -30.17 -5.95
N ILE A 54 -66.80 -30.41 -4.74
CA ILE A 54 -66.55 -31.77 -4.25
C ILE A 54 -67.87 -32.56 -4.18
N SER A 55 -68.95 -31.96 -3.68
CA SER A 55 -70.28 -32.57 -3.64
C SER A 55 -70.79 -32.91 -5.05
N GLU A 56 -70.62 -32.01 -6.02
CA GLU A 56 -71.06 -32.22 -7.40
C GLU A 56 -70.28 -33.34 -8.11
N VAL A 57 -68.97 -33.44 -7.87
CA VAL A 57 -68.12 -34.46 -8.49
C VAL A 57 -68.25 -35.84 -7.84
N THR A 58 -68.46 -35.89 -6.52
CA THR A 58 -68.52 -37.15 -5.76
C THR A 58 -69.93 -37.70 -5.57
N GLY A 59 -70.96 -36.87 -5.79
CA GLY A 59 -72.37 -37.22 -5.59
C GLY A 59 -72.78 -37.36 -4.12
N LEU A 60 -71.91 -37.02 -3.18
CA LEU A 60 -72.16 -37.06 -1.73
C LEU A 60 -72.90 -35.80 -1.27
N GLY A 61 -73.79 -35.97 -0.28
CA GLY A 61 -74.49 -34.85 0.36
C GLY A 61 -73.53 -33.96 1.15
N LEU A 62 -73.79 -32.65 1.20
CA LEU A 62 -72.93 -31.68 1.89
C LEU A 62 -72.69 -32.02 3.38
N ASP A 63 -73.62 -32.74 4.01
CA ASP A 63 -73.55 -33.13 5.42
C ASP A 63 -72.58 -34.31 5.67
N GLU A 64 -72.19 -35.04 4.62
CA GLU A 64 -71.27 -36.19 4.68
C GLU A 64 -69.81 -35.79 4.42
N ILE A 65 -69.56 -34.54 3.99
CA ILE A 65 -68.22 -34.05 3.63
C ILE A 65 -67.62 -33.29 4.82
N GLU A 66 -66.48 -33.75 5.33
CA GLU A 66 -65.76 -33.02 6.37
C GLU A 66 -65.29 -31.64 5.85
N PRO A 67 -65.51 -30.54 6.60
CA PRO A 67 -65.04 -29.23 6.20
C PRO A 67 -63.52 -29.14 6.26
N ILE A 68 -62.93 -28.48 5.25
CA ILE A 68 -61.47 -28.27 5.14
C ILE A 68 -60.97 -27.48 6.36
N LYS A 69 -60.18 -28.14 7.21
CA LYS A 69 -59.57 -27.54 8.42
C LYS A 69 -58.30 -26.80 8.04
N ILE A 70 -58.22 -25.52 8.40
CA ILE A 70 -57.02 -24.70 8.19
C ILE A 70 -56.35 -24.48 9.54
N ALA A 71 -55.10 -24.95 9.66
CA ALA A 71 -54.25 -24.64 10.78
C ALA A 71 -53.18 -23.62 10.35
N GLN A 72 -52.89 -22.65 11.22
CA GLN A 72 -51.72 -21.80 11.03
C GLN A 72 -50.48 -22.65 11.27
N TYR A 73 -49.58 -22.70 10.29
CA TYR A 73 -48.27 -23.28 10.50
C TYR A 73 -47.48 -22.36 11.44
N PHE A 74 -47.02 -22.89 12.58
CA PHE A 74 -46.15 -22.15 13.47
C PHE A 74 -44.83 -21.85 12.76
N CYS A 75 -44.61 -20.58 12.43
CA CYS A 75 -43.28 -20.14 12.02
C CYS A 75 -42.37 -20.20 13.25
N PRO A 76 -41.18 -20.81 13.19
CA PRO A 76 -40.22 -20.72 14.28
C PRO A 76 -39.96 -19.26 14.63
N GLY A 77 -39.70 -18.98 15.91
CA GLY A 77 -39.46 -17.63 16.40
C GLY A 77 -38.36 -16.94 15.59
N TYR A 78 -38.73 -15.95 14.79
CA TYR A 78 -37.80 -15.14 14.03
C TYR A 78 -37.54 -13.86 14.81
N ASP A 79 -36.34 -13.72 15.36
CA ASP A 79 -35.90 -12.47 15.98
C ASP A 79 -35.71 -11.42 14.87
N ASN A 80 -36.78 -10.65 14.63
CA ASN A 80 -36.79 -9.51 13.70
C ASN A 80 -36.06 -8.32 14.34
N ASP A 81 -34.80 -8.51 14.71
CA ASP A 81 -33.93 -7.43 15.15
C ASP A 81 -33.52 -6.62 13.90
N ILE A 82 -34.43 -5.75 13.44
CA ILE A 82 -34.21 -4.78 12.36
C ILE A 82 -32.93 -3.97 12.65
N PHE A 83 -32.66 -3.75 13.94
CA PHE A 83 -31.43 -3.16 14.43
C PHE A 83 -30.19 -3.97 14.04
N LYS A 84 -30.15 -5.30 14.27
CA LYS A 84 -29.02 -6.16 13.89
C LYS A 84 -28.81 -6.21 12.37
N SER A 85 -29.89 -6.18 11.58
CA SER A 85 -29.83 -6.17 10.12
C SER A 85 -29.33 -4.85 9.52
N ARG A 86 -29.75 -3.68 10.05
CA ARG A 86 -29.32 -2.37 9.52
C ARG A 86 -28.01 -1.88 10.14
N PHE A 87 -27.74 -2.24 11.40
CA PHE A 87 -26.51 -1.88 12.08
C PHE A 87 -25.31 -2.70 11.59
N SER A 88 -25.50 -3.83 10.92
CA SER A 88 -24.42 -4.62 10.31
C SER A 88 -23.53 -3.79 9.34
N PHE A 89 -24.09 -2.82 8.62
CA PHE A 89 -23.34 -2.02 7.65
C PHE A 89 -22.52 -0.87 8.27
N PHE A 90 -22.98 -0.29 9.38
CA PHE A 90 -22.38 0.92 9.96
C PHE A 90 -20.94 0.72 10.47
N PRO A 91 -20.61 -0.34 11.25
CA PRO A 91 -19.26 -0.62 11.70
C PRO A 91 -18.28 -0.80 10.54
N LEU A 92 -18.71 -1.47 9.46
CA LEU A 92 -17.88 -1.69 8.28
C LEU A 92 -17.44 -0.37 7.63
N VAL A 93 -18.39 0.57 7.45
CA VAL A 93 -18.09 1.89 6.88
C VAL A 93 -17.16 2.70 7.79
N ILE A 94 -17.37 2.67 9.11
CA ILE A 94 -16.50 3.37 10.07
C ILE A 94 -15.07 2.84 10.00
N ILE A 95 -14.89 1.52 9.93
CA ILE A 95 -13.59 0.88 9.79
C ILE A 95 -12.93 1.32 8.48
N GLN A 96 -13.64 1.23 7.35
CA GLN A 96 -13.10 1.64 6.05
C GLN A 96 -12.68 3.11 6.02
N ILE A 97 -13.44 4.01 6.64
CA ILE A 97 -13.10 5.44 6.74
C ILE A 97 -11.86 5.67 7.63
N ALA A 98 -11.73 4.94 8.74
CA ALA A 98 -10.56 5.06 9.61
C ALA A 98 -9.27 4.67 8.87
N PHE A 99 -9.31 3.60 8.08
CA PHE A 99 -8.18 3.17 7.26
C PHE A 99 -7.89 4.12 6.09
N LEU A 100 -8.90 4.80 5.53
CA LEU A 100 -8.71 5.83 4.51
C LEU A 100 -7.83 6.96 5.03
N PHE A 101 -8.09 7.45 6.24
CA PHE A 101 -7.30 8.53 6.83
C PHE A 101 -5.82 8.16 6.95
N THR A 102 -5.52 6.98 7.51
CA THR A 102 -4.15 6.47 7.63
C THR A 102 -3.49 6.29 6.26
N THR A 103 -4.24 5.80 5.26
CA THR A 103 -3.74 5.62 3.89
C THR A 103 -3.38 6.95 3.23
N ILE A 104 -4.20 8.00 3.38
CA ILE A 104 -3.92 9.33 2.81
C ILE A 104 -2.67 9.96 3.42
N VAL A 105 -2.51 9.85 4.75
CA VAL A 105 -1.36 10.42 5.46
C VAL A 105 -0.08 9.71 5.04
N THR A 106 -0.08 8.38 5.06
CA THR A 106 1.07 7.56 4.68
C THR A 106 1.44 7.71 3.20
N LEU A 107 0.46 7.67 2.29
CA LEU A 107 0.68 7.95 0.87
C LEU A 107 1.30 9.33 0.63
N GLY A 108 0.79 10.35 1.35
CA GLY A 108 1.33 11.69 1.29
C GLY A 108 2.79 11.76 1.71
N SER A 109 3.18 11.02 2.76
CA SER A 109 4.57 10.97 3.20
C SER A 109 5.49 10.30 2.18
N ILE A 110 5.05 9.20 1.55
CA ILE A 110 5.82 8.48 0.52
C ILE A 110 6.10 9.40 -0.67
N ILE A 111 5.06 10.11 -1.14
CA ILE A 111 5.21 10.96 -2.31
C ILE A 111 5.99 12.22 -1.95
N ASN A 112 5.83 12.78 -0.75
CA ASN A 112 6.64 13.92 -0.32
C ASN A 112 8.13 13.56 -0.29
N GLU A 113 8.48 12.36 0.20
CA GLU A 113 9.87 11.87 0.19
C GLU A 113 10.40 11.68 -1.25
N LYS A 114 9.54 11.19 -2.17
CA LYS A 114 9.85 11.09 -3.59
C LYS A 114 10.06 12.46 -4.24
N GLN A 115 9.23 13.45 -3.90
CA GLN A 115 9.32 14.83 -4.40
C GLN A 115 10.55 15.55 -3.86
N ALA A 116 10.88 15.34 -2.59
CA ALA A 116 12.07 15.87 -1.94
C ALA A 116 13.36 15.19 -2.41
N LYS A 117 13.27 14.10 -3.20
CA LYS A 117 14.40 13.36 -3.78
C LYS A 117 15.31 12.72 -2.72
N MET A 118 14.80 12.54 -1.49
CA MET A 118 15.56 11.96 -0.37
C MET A 118 16.08 10.57 -0.71
N LYS A 119 15.30 9.76 -1.41
CA LYS A 119 15.67 8.39 -1.77
C LYS A 119 16.97 8.32 -2.58
N GLU A 120 17.14 9.19 -3.58
CA GLU A 120 18.35 9.21 -4.40
C GLU A 120 19.54 9.77 -3.60
N TYR A 121 19.28 10.75 -2.74
CA TYR A 121 20.29 11.26 -1.81
C TYR A 121 20.76 10.18 -0.82
N LEU A 122 19.87 9.37 -0.24
CA LEU A 122 20.27 8.28 0.64
C LEU A 122 21.07 7.19 -0.08
N LYS A 123 20.78 6.91 -1.36
CA LYS A 123 21.63 6.03 -2.18
C LYS A 123 23.03 6.61 -2.41
N LEU A 124 23.15 7.92 -2.55
CA LEU A 124 24.43 8.61 -2.67
C LEU A 124 25.27 8.47 -1.41
N VAL A 125 24.65 8.60 -0.24
CA VAL A 125 25.31 8.43 1.06
C VAL A 125 25.72 6.96 1.30
N GLY A 126 25.10 6.00 0.60
CA GLY A 126 25.49 4.58 0.64
C GLY A 126 24.42 3.64 1.19
N ILE A 127 23.19 4.11 1.40
CA ILE A 127 22.09 3.22 1.82
C ILE A 127 21.67 2.30 0.67
N LYS A 128 21.65 1.00 0.96
CA LYS A 128 21.16 -0.03 0.02
C LYS A 128 19.64 0.09 -0.20
N ASN A 129 19.19 -0.18 -1.42
CA ASN A 129 17.76 -0.14 -1.77
C ASN A 129 16.87 -1.00 -0.87
N ILE A 130 17.36 -2.17 -0.45
CA ILE A 130 16.62 -3.09 0.42
C ILE A 130 16.34 -2.46 1.79
N ALA A 131 17.31 -1.74 2.36
CA ALA A 131 17.12 -1.07 3.65
C ALA A 131 16.03 0.00 3.56
N MET A 132 15.98 0.78 2.47
CA MET A 132 14.92 1.77 2.27
C MET A 132 13.52 1.12 2.17
N TRP A 133 13.42 -0.02 1.48
CA TRP A 133 12.17 -0.79 1.40
C TRP A 133 11.73 -1.31 2.77
N LEU A 134 12.68 -1.84 3.56
CA LEU A 134 12.40 -2.31 4.92
C LEU A 134 11.92 -1.18 5.84
N THR A 135 12.52 0.00 5.75
CA THR A 135 12.09 1.18 6.52
C THR A 135 10.62 1.51 6.25
N TRP A 136 10.21 1.51 4.98
CA TRP A 136 8.81 1.76 4.62
C TRP A 136 7.88 0.66 5.12
N ILE A 137 8.25 -0.61 4.95
CA ILE A 137 7.45 -1.74 5.43
C ILE A 137 7.26 -1.66 6.94
N VAL A 138 8.32 -1.42 7.71
CA VAL A 138 8.26 -1.30 9.18
C VAL A 138 7.42 -0.10 9.59
N ARG A 139 7.64 1.06 8.97
CA ARG A 139 6.89 2.30 9.26
C ARG A 139 5.39 2.15 9.00
N LEU A 140 5.00 1.33 8.03
CA LEU A 140 3.60 1.09 7.68
C LEU A 140 2.97 -0.02 8.54
N ILE A 141 3.67 -1.13 8.77
CA ILE A 141 3.11 -2.27 9.53
C ILE A 141 2.71 -1.86 10.95
N ILE A 142 3.49 -1.03 11.64
CA ILE A 142 3.23 -0.62 13.03
C ILE A 142 1.86 0.07 13.21
N PRO A 143 1.54 1.19 12.54
CA PRO A 143 0.24 1.86 12.69
C PRO A 143 -0.93 0.97 12.28
N PHE A 144 -0.77 0.13 11.26
CA PHE A 144 -1.82 -0.78 10.81
C PHE A 144 -2.03 -1.98 11.74
N LEU A 145 -0.99 -2.46 12.43
CA LEU A 145 -1.09 -3.44 13.51
C LEU A 145 -1.86 -2.87 14.70
N ILE A 146 -1.49 -1.66 15.14
CA ILE A 146 -2.18 -0.96 16.22
C ILE A 146 -3.67 -0.78 15.86
N LEU A 147 -3.97 -0.37 14.64
CA LEU A 147 -5.33 -0.18 14.17
C LEU A 147 -6.12 -1.51 14.13
N SER A 148 -5.52 -2.61 13.66
CA SER A 148 -6.14 -3.93 13.67
C SER A 148 -6.44 -4.46 15.08
N ALA A 149 -5.53 -4.24 16.03
CA ALA A 149 -5.71 -4.61 17.42
C ALA A 149 -6.81 -3.77 18.09
N LEU A 150 -6.82 -2.45 17.84
CA LEU A 150 -7.85 -1.55 18.35
C LEU A 150 -9.24 -1.93 17.83
N PHE A 151 -9.38 -2.21 16.52
CA PHE A 151 -10.67 -2.63 15.98
C PHE A 151 -11.13 -3.97 16.52
N THR A 152 -10.23 -4.94 16.65
CA THR A 152 -10.56 -6.22 17.29
C THR A 152 -11.03 -6.01 18.71
N LEU A 153 -10.35 -5.15 19.48
CA LEU A 153 -10.71 -4.83 20.85
C LEU A 153 -12.10 -4.18 20.91
N VAL A 154 -12.35 -3.13 20.12
CA VAL A 154 -13.66 -2.45 20.07
C VAL A 154 -14.79 -3.40 19.67
N SER A 155 -14.52 -4.28 18.70
CA SER A 155 -15.45 -5.30 18.23
C SER A 155 -15.74 -6.38 19.27
N SER A 156 -14.78 -6.68 20.16
CA SER A 156 -14.86 -7.75 21.16
C SER A 156 -15.23 -7.25 22.56
N VAL A 157 -15.22 -5.94 22.81
CA VAL A 157 -15.62 -5.39 24.12
C VAL A 157 -17.09 -5.68 24.34
N ARG A 158 -17.34 -6.59 25.29
CA ARG A 158 -18.66 -6.83 25.85
C ARG A 158 -18.99 -5.64 26.74
N VAL A 159 -19.79 -4.70 26.23
CA VAL A 159 -20.43 -3.71 27.09
C VAL A 159 -21.42 -4.49 27.95
N ASN A 160 -21.03 -4.73 29.20
CA ASN A 160 -21.82 -5.43 30.19
C ASN A 160 -22.61 -4.34 30.95
N PRO A 161 -23.90 -4.09 30.66
CA PRO A 161 -24.65 -3.20 31.52
C PRO A 161 -24.83 -3.91 32.85
N ARG A 162 -24.46 -3.21 33.93
CA ARG A 162 -24.83 -3.59 35.29
C ARG A 162 -26.32 -3.92 35.31
N GLU A 163 -26.60 -5.07 35.91
CA GLU A 163 -27.78 -5.93 35.86
C GLU A 163 -29.14 -5.32 36.27
N LYS A 164 -29.37 -4.00 36.17
CA LYS A 164 -30.57 -3.37 36.74
C LYS A 164 -31.45 -2.51 35.83
N ASP A 165 -31.05 -2.16 34.61
CA ASP A 165 -31.93 -1.41 33.71
C ASP A 165 -32.26 -2.23 32.45
N ASN A 166 -33.55 -2.56 32.28
CA ASN A 166 -34.13 -3.36 31.19
C ASN A 166 -34.15 -2.63 29.83
N ASP A 167 -33.16 -1.80 29.54
CA ASP A 167 -33.01 -1.19 28.22
C ASP A 167 -32.15 -2.10 27.34
N ALA A 168 -32.83 -2.87 26.49
CA ALA A 168 -32.31 -3.83 25.50
C ALA A 168 -31.23 -3.29 24.53
N LEU A 169 -30.87 -2.01 24.64
CA LEU A 169 -29.86 -1.34 23.83
C LEU A 169 -28.43 -1.49 24.39
N THR A 170 -28.26 -1.77 25.68
CA THR A 170 -26.94 -1.73 26.34
C THR A 170 -26.25 -3.08 26.47
N LYS A 171 -26.95 -4.20 26.24
CA LYS A 171 -26.41 -5.56 26.30
C LYS A 171 -25.67 -6.01 25.03
N LYS A 172 -25.37 -5.14 24.05
CA LYS A 172 -24.97 -5.56 22.68
C LYS A 172 -23.51 -5.20 22.30
N ALA A 173 -22.59 -6.18 22.39
CA ALA A 173 -21.33 -6.20 21.64
C ALA A 173 -21.62 -6.30 20.13
N VAL A 174 -20.70 -5.83 19.29
CA VAL A 174 -20.87 -5.89 17.81
C VAL A 174 -20.76 -7.32 17.30
N PHE A 175 -19.89 -8.14 17.91
CA PHE A 175 -19.79 -9.58 17.66
C PHE A 175 -19.82 -10.36 18.98
N PHE A 176 -20.78 -11.27 19.12
CA PHE A 176 -20.91 -12.13 20.30
C PHE A 176 -20.33 -13.52 20.10
N TYR A 177 -20.61 -14.09 18.93
CA TYR A 177 -20.34 -15.49 18.62
C TYR A 177 -19.01 -15.66 17.87
N THR A 178 -18.44 -14.56 17.37
CA THR A 178 -17.16 -14.59 16.65
C THR A 178 -15.97 -14.59 17.61
N ASN A 179 -15.06 -15.54 17.43
CA ASN A 179 -13.80 -15.55 18.17
C ASN A 179 -12.96 -14.29 17.85
N PRO A 180 -12.51 -13.52 18.87
CA PRO A 180 -11.71 -12.31 18.67
C PRO A 180 -10.46 -12.51 17.82
N PHE A 181 -9.81 -13.68 17.89
CA PHE A 181 -8.62 -13.96 17.10
C PHE A 181 -8.98 -14.02 15.60
N VAL A 182 -10.16 -14.56 15.23
CA VAL A 182 -10.62 -14.59 13.83
C VAL A 182 -10.85 -13.17 13.34
N GLY A 183 -11.50 -12.33 14.15
CA GLY A 183 -11.65 -10.90 13.86
C GLY A 183 -10.29 -10.20 13.64
N PHE A 184 -9.31 -10.46 14.52
CA PHE A 184 -7.95 -9.94 14.37
C PHE A 184 -7.31 -10.39 13.06
N SER A 185 -7.44 -11.66 12.68
CA SER A 185 -6.86 -12.18 11.44
C SER A 185 -7.42 -11.49 10.19
N VAL A 186 -8.72 -11.19 10.16
CA VAL A 186 -9.36 -10.44 9.07
C VAL A 186 -8.82 -9.03 8.98
N PHE A 187 -8.76 -8.31 10.10
CA PHE A 187 -8.21 -6.95 10.12
C PHE A 187 -6.73 -6.90 9.80
N PHE A 188 -5.95 -7.90 10.24
CA PHE A 188 -4.54 -7.99 9.94
C PHE A 188 -4.27 -8.20 8.44
N VAL A 189 -4.98 -9.13 7.80
CA VAL A 189 -4.86 -9.37 6.35
C VAL A 189 -5.29 -8.13 5.56
N TYR A 190 -6.40 -7.49 5.96
CA TYR A 190 -6.86 -6.23 5.36
C TYR A 190 -5.83 -5.10 5.49
N SER A 191 -5.30 -4.89 6.70
CA SER A 191 -4.21 -3.94 6.99
C SER A 191 -2.99 -4.15 6.09
N PHE A 192 -2.57 -5.40 5.93
CA PHE A 192 -1.41 -5.75 5.10
C PHE A 192 -1.67 -5.49 3.62
N GLN A 193 -2.86 -5.82 3.12
CA GLN A 193 -3.25 -5.54 1.73
C GLN A 193 -3.33 -4.03 1.44
N VAL A 194 -3.93 -3.24 2.35
CA VAL A 194 -3.99 -1.77 2.26
C VAL A 194 -2.58 -1.17 2.23
N THR A 195 -1.66 -1.70 3.05
CA THR A 195 -0.25 -1.26 3.07
C THR A 195 0.40 -1.44 1.71
N MET A 196 0.26 -2.62 1.11
CA MET A 196 0.87 -2.92 -0.19
C MET A 196 0.24 -2.10 -1.32
N LEU A 197 -1.08 -1.89 -1.29
CA LEU A 197 -1.74 -0.99 -2.22
C LEU A 197 -1.24 0.45 -2.09
N THR A 198 -1.01 0.93 -0.86
CA THR A 198 -0.49 2.28 -0.61
C THR A 198 0.91 2.46 -1.18
N LEU A 199 1.78 1.46 -1.01
CA LEU A 199 3.12 1.45 -1.60
C LEU A 199 3.07 1.49 -3.13
N LEU A 200 2.16 0.71 -3.74
CA LEU A 200 1.93 0.68 -5.18
C LEU A 200 1.49 2.06 -5.70
N LEU A 201 0.47 2.66 -5.09
CA LEU A 201 -0.03 3.99 -5.46
C LEU A 201 1.07 5.06 -5.29
N GLY A 202 1.90 4.95 -4.25
CA GLY A 202 3.04 5.84 -4.02
C GLY A 202 4.09 5.81 -5.13
N GLN A 203 4.22 4.70 -5.88
CA GLN A 203 5.13 4.63 -7.03
C GLN A 203 4.54 5.25 -8.29
N ILE A 204 3.23 5.15 -8.51
CA ILE A 204 2.55 5.62 -9.72
C ILE A 204 2.52 7.15 -9.78
N PHE A 205 2.21 7.80 -8.66
CA PHE A 205 2.03 9.25 -8.64
C PHE A 205 3.33 10.02 -8.35
N SER A 206 3.47 11.18 -8.99
CA SER A 206 4.59 12.11 -8.78
C SER A 206 4.23 13.29 -7.87
N LYS A 207 2.94 13.62 -7.74
CA LYS A 207 2.46 14.75 -6.93
C LYS A 207 1.52 14.31 -5.82
N THR A 208 1.78 14.80 -4.61
CA THR A 208 1.03 14.45 -3.40
C THR A 208 -0.46 14.80 -3.50
N PHE A 209 -0.79 15.98 -4.02
CA PHE A 209 -2.20 16.41 -4.13
C PHE A 209 -3.02 15.50 -5.05
N ILE A 210 -2.51 15.21 -6.25
CA ILE A 210 -3.18 14.34 -7.23
C ILE A 210 -3.40 12.94 -6.66
N ALA A 211 -2.38 12.38 -6.02
CA ALA A 211 -2.45 11.05 -5.44
C ALA A 211 -3.47 10.94 -4.30
N LYS A 212 -3.50 11.91 -3.39
CA LYS A 212 -4.47 11.95 -2.28
C LYS A 212 -5.90 12.06 -2.80
N THR A 213 -6.15 12.97 -3.74
CA THR A 213 -7.48 13.13 -4.36
C THR A 213 -7.93 11.87 -5.10
N PHE A 214 -7.05 11.26 -5.89
CA PHE A 214 -7.33 9.99 -6.55
C PHE A 214 -7.66 8.89 -5.54
N THR A 215 -6.87 8.79 -4.46
CA THR A 215 -7.07 7.76 -3.42
C THR A 215 -8.41 7.95 -2.72
N ILE A 216 -8.84 9.18 -2.43
CA ILE A 216 -10.17 9.46 -1.85
C ILE A 216 -11.28 8.99 -2.79
N ILE A 217 -11.22 9.37 -4.08
CA ILE A 217 -12.23 8.97 -5.07
C ILE A 217 -12.26 7.45 -5.24
N PHE A 218 -11.09 6.83 -5.37
CA PHE A 218 -10.95 5.38 -5.45
C PHE A 218 -11.55 4.70 -4.22
N TRP A 219 -11.27 5.19 -3.02
CA TRP A 219 -11.81 4.64 -1.78
C TRP A 219 -13.34 4.75 -1.73
N LEU A 220 -13.90 5.90 -2.10
CA LEU A 220 -15.35 6.12 -2.16
C LEU A 220 -16.03 5.17 -3.16
N ILE A 221 -15.43 4.96 -4.33
CA ILE A 221 -15.96 4.01 -5.33
C ILE A 221 -15.98 2.59 -4.76
N THR A 222 -14.88 2.17 -4.11
CA THR A 222 -14.79 0.83 -3.52
C THR A 222 -15.66 0.64 -2.27
N LEU A 223 -16.13 1.73 -1.65
CA LEU A 223 -17.06 1.72 -0.51
C LEU A 223 -18.50 1.45 -0.99
N ILE A 224 -18.85 1.85 -2.21
CA ILE A 224 -20.16 1.54 -2.78
C ILE A 224 -20.22 0.05 -3.05
N ASN A 225 -20.99 -0.67 -2.22
CA ASN A 225 -21.18 -2.12 -2.29
C ASN A 225 -22.06 -2.52 -3.49
N PHE A 226 -21.58 -2.30 -4.71
CA PHE A 226 -22.19 -2.84 -5.94
C PHE A 226 -22.19 -4.38 -5.98
N TYR A 227 -21.43 -5.02 -5.10
CA TYR A 227 -21.03 -6.42 -5.20
C TYR A 227 -22.04 -7.43 -4.62
N ASP A 228 -23.07 -7.00 -3.88
CA ASP A 228 -24.17 -7.87 -3.42
C ASP A 228 -25.00 -8.44 -4.57
N SER A 229 -24.94 -7.78 -5.73
CA SER A 229 -25.61 -8.20 -6.96
C SER A 229 -24.85 -9.25 -7.78
N LEU A 230 -23.63 -9.64 -7.37
CA LEU A 230 -22.80 -10.56 -8.15
C LEU A 230 -23.22 -12.03 -7.93
N PRO A 231 -23.54 -12.78 -9.00
CA PRO A 231 -24.14 -14.11 -8.89
C PRO A 231 -23.17 -15.25 -8.60
N SER A 232 -21.85 -15.09 -8.83
CA SER A 232 -20.88 -16.19 -8.70
C SER A 232 -19.77 -15.92 -7.67
N SER A 233 -19.43 -16.93 -6.86
CA SER A 233 -18.36 -16.82 -5.86
C SER A 233 -16.98 -16.55 -6.45
N SER A 234 -16.66 -17.11 -7.62
CA SER A 234 -15.37 -16.88 -8.27
C SER A 234 -15.15 -15.41 -8.61
N ILE A 235 -16.19 -14.73 -9.09
CA ILE A 235 -16.12 -13.29 -9.37
C ILE A 235 -15.94 -12.49 -8.07
N LYS A 236 -16.59 -12.92 -6.98
CA LYS A 236 -16.40 -12.29 -5.65
C LYS A 236 -14.94 -12.41 -5.18
N TYR A 237 -14.30 -13.58 -5.32
CA TYR A 237 -12.87 -13.76 -4.98
C TYR A 237 -11.92 -12.96 -5.89
N LEU A 238 -12.28 -12.72 -7.16
CA LEU A 238 -11.51 -11.83 -8.04
C LEU A 238 -11.59 -10.37 -7.58
N PHE A 239 -12.79 -9.91 -7.17
CA PHE A 239 -12.97 -8.55 -6.67
C PHE A 239 -12.27 -8.29 -5.34
N CYS A 240 -11.84 -9.32 -4.59
CA CYS A 240 -10.96 -9.18 -3.42
C CYS A 240 -9.59 -8.57 -3.74
N ILE A 241 -9.27 -8.30 -5.02
CA ILE A 241 -8.14 -7.45 -5.39
C ILE A 241 -8.23 -6.08 -4.70
N PHE A 242 -9.43 -5.52 -4.56
CA PHE A 242 -9.61 -4.29 -3.82
C PHE A 242 -9.76 -4.60 -2.31
N PRO A 243 -8.99 -3.94 -1.41
CA PRO A 243 -9.04 -4.27 0.02
C PRO A 243 -10.43 -4.09 0.63
N ASN A 244 -11.14 -3.01 0.26
CA ASN A 244 -12.45 -2.67 0.83
C ASN A 244 -13.52 -3.71 0.47
N THR A 245 -13.49 -4.26 -0.74
CA THR A 245 -14.44 -5.31 -1.17
C THR A 245 -14.15 -6.64 -0.48
N GLY A 246 -12.86 -6.99 -0.30
CA GLY A 246 -12.45 -8.15 0.49
C GLY A 246 -12.94 -8.07 1.93
N LEU A 247 -12.81 -6.89 2.56
CA LEU A 247 -13.34 -6.64 3.90
C LEU A 247 -14.86 -6.78 3.95
N THR A 248 -15.58 -6.21 2.97
CA THR A 248 -17.04 -6.35 2.89
C THR A 248 -17.46 -7.82 2.84
N PHE A 249 -16.85 -8.64 1.98
CA PHE A 249 -17.17 -10.08 1.91
C PHE A 249 -16.83 -10.83 3.20
N ALA A 250 -15.71 -10.51 3.84
CA ALA A 250 -15.34 -11.10 5.13
C ALA A 250 -16.39 -10.78 6.21
N PHE A 251 -16.83 -9.52 6.28
CA PHE A 251 -17.88 -9.10 7.22
C PHE A 251 -19.24 -9.72 6.89
N GLN A 252 -19.59 -9.91 5.61
CA GLN A 252 -20.83 -10.60 5.24
C GLN A 252 -20.91 -12.00 5.82
N VAL A 253 -19.84 -12.79 5.66
CA VAL A 253 -19.78 -14.15 6.22
C VAL A 253 -19.84 -14.09 7.75
N ILE A 254 -19.05 -13.24 8.40
CA ILE A 254 -19.08 -13.10 9.87
C ILE A 254 -20.47 -12.71 10.37
N PHE A 255 -21.16 -11.79 9.69
CA PHE A 255 -22.51 -11.38 10.07
C PHE A 255 -23.55 -12.47 9.84
N GLN A 256 -23.37 -13.36 8.85
CA GLN A 256 -24.23 -14.52 8.66
C GLN A 256 -24.13 -15.47 9.86
N TYR A 257 -22.90 -15.80 10.29
CA TYR A 257 -22.66 -16.60 11.50
C TYR A 257 -23.23 -15.91 12.75
N GLU A 258 -22.97 -14.61 12.93
CA GLU A 258 -23.48 -13.83 14.05
C GLU A 258 -25.02 -13.74 14.07
N ARG A 259 -25.68 -13.80 12.91
CA ARG A 259 -27.15 -13.86 12.79
C ARG A 259 -27.71 -15.24 13.10
N SER A 260 -26.99 -16.30 12.75
CA SER A 260 -27.38 -17.68 13.09
C SER A 260 -27.27 -17.98 14.58
N GLY A 261 -26.36 -17.27 15.27
CA GLY A 261 -26.09 -17.50 16.69
C GLY A 261 -25.16 -18.70 16.95
N GLU A 262 -24.53 -19.24 15.91
CA GLU A 262 -23.50 -20.27 16.05
C GLU A 262 -22.12 -19.65 16.31
N ASP A 263 -21.34 -20.29 17.20
CA ASP A 263 -19.99 -19.88 17.54
C ASP A 263 -19.06 -20.00 16.32
N PHE A 264 -18.51 -18.87 15.87
CA PHE A 264 -17.62 -18.81 14.72
C PHE A 264 -16.16 -18.90 15.15
N SER A 265 -15.55 -20.05 14.86
CA SER A 265 -14.17 -20.41 15.20
C SER A 265 -13.35 -20.77 13.96
N TYR A 266 -12.03 -20.95 14.14
CA TYR A 266 -11.09 -21.32 13.07
C TYR A 266 -11.43 -22.63 12.33
N LEU A 267 -12.12 -23.54 13.01
CA LEU A 267 -12.48 -24.85 12.46
C LEU A 267 -13.52 -24.72 11.34
N ASN A 268 -14.40 -23.73 11.42
CA ASN A 268 -15.53 -23.56 10.50
C ASN A 268 -15.24 -22.52 9.39
N LEU A 269 -13.96 -22.18 9.18
CA LEU A 269 -13.56 -21.16 8.19
C LEU A 269 -13.92 -21.51 6.74
N TYR A 270 -14.06 -22.80 6.45
CA TYR A 270 -14.37 -23.33 5.11
C TYR A 270 -15.78 -23.95 5.02
N GLU A 271 -16.56 -23.87 6.09
CA GLU A 271 -17.93 -24.34 6.12
C GLU A 271 -18.87 -23.22 5.63
N ASN A 272 -19.81 -23.57 4.76
CA ASN A 272 -20.86 -22.67 4.31
C ASN A 272 -22.10 -22.91 5.19
N LEU A 273 -22.59 -21.85 5.83
CA LEU A 273 -23.77 -21.93 6.71
C LEU A 273 -25.10 -21.86 5.94
N PHE A 274 -25.09 -21.26 4.74
CA PHE A 274 -26.22 -21.14 3.83
C PHE A 274 -25.80 -21.62 2.43
N ASP A 275 -26.76 -21.80 1.49
CA ASP A 275 -26.50 -22.14 0.08
C ASP A 275 -25.62 -21.09 -0.67
N ASP A 276 -25.20 -20.02 0.00
CA ASP A 276 -24.17 -19.10 -0.48
C ASP A 276 -22.81 -19.81 -0.49
N THR A 277 -22.19 -19.89 -1.67
CA THR A 277 -20.89 -20.55 -1.90
C THR A 277 -19.68 -19.72 -1.42
N LEU A 278 -19.82 -18.88 -0.39
CA LEU A 278 -18.79 -17.95 0.10
C LEU A 278 -18.19 -18.40 1.43
N ASN A 279 -16.92 -18.78 1.39
CA ASN A 279 -16.16 -19.20 2.56
C ASN A 279 -15.24 -18.08 3.06
N LEU A 280 -15.17 -17.84 4.38
CA LEU A 280 -14.24 -16.84 4.93
C LEU A 280 -12.77 -17.20 4.65
N GLY A 281 -12.41 -18.49 4.81
CA GLY A 281 -11.06 -18.97 4.53
C GLY A 281 -10.64 -18.70 3.08
N ALA A 282 -11.55 -18.88 2.12
CA ALA A 282 -11.30 -18.59 0.71
C ALA A 282 -11.18 -17.07 0.45
N VAL A 283 -11.99 -16.23 1.11
CA VAL A 283 -11.83 -14.77 1.04
C VAL A 283 -10.45 -14.35 1.56
N LEU A 284 -10.03 -14.82 2.73
CA LEU A 284 -8.71 -14.49 3.30
C LEU A 284 -7.56 -14.98 2.42
N ALA A 285 -7.66 -16.22 1.90
CA ALA A 285 -6.68 -16.76 0.96
C ALA A 285 -6.59 -15.91 -0.31
N SER A 286 -7.72 -15.45 -0.86
CA SER A 286 -7.75 -14.58 -2.04
C SER A 286 -7.11 -13.21 -1.76
N MET A 287 -7.38 -12.59 -0.61
CA MET A 287 -6.76 -11.31 -0.22
C MET A 287 -5.24 -11.44 -0.07
N ILE A 288 -4.77 -12.53 0.55
CA ILE A 288 -3.33 -12.82 0.67
C ILE A 288 -2.72 -13.02 -0.72
N GLY A 289 -3.37 -13.79 -1.61
CA GLY A 289 -2.91 -14.01 -2.98
C GLY A 289 -2.75 -12.71 -3.77
N TRP A 290 -3.75 -11.81 -3.71
CA TRP A 290 -3.65 -10.49 -4.34
C TRP A 290 -2.56 -9.62 -3.71
N THR A 291 -2.35 -9.71 -2.41
CA THR A 291 -1.28 -8.96 -1.72
C THR A 291 0.10 -9.40 -2.20
N LEU A 292 0.31 -10.70 -2.41
CA LEU A 292 1.56 -11.23 -2.98
C LEU A 292 1.80 -10.74 -4.41
N LEU A 293 0.75 -10.48 -5.18
CA LEU A 293 0.85 -9.90 -6.53
C LEU A 293 1.22 -8.41 -6.51
N TYR A 294 0.87 -7.65 -5.47
CA TYR A 294 1.27 -6.23 -5.39
C TYR A 294 2.77 -6.02 -5.23
N ILE A 295 3.50 -6.96 -4.63
CA ILE A 295 4.94 -6.87 -4.41
C ILE A 295 5.73 -6.78 -5.74
N PRO A 296 5.62 -7.76 -6.67
CA PRO A 296 6.34 -7.69 -7.95
C PRO A 296 5.86 -6.52 -8.82
N VAL A 297 4.57 -6.16 -8.77
CA VAL A 297 4.04 -5.02 -9.52
C VAL A 297 4.64 -3.71 -9.01
N THR A 298 4.72 -3.53 -7.69
CA THR A 298 5.34 -2.34 -7.09
C THR A 298 6.82 -2.24 -7.47
N TRP A 299 7.56 -3.34 -7.40
CA TRP A 299 8.97 -3.42 -7.84
C TRP A 299 9.14 -3.08 -9.33
N TYR A 300 8.22 -3.53 -10.17
CA TYR A 300 8.24 -3.27 -11.61
C TYR A 300 7.98 -1.79 -11.92
N ILE A 301 6.94 -1.19 -11.31
CA ILE A 301 6.59 0.22 -11.54
C ILE A 301 7.68 1.15 -11.02
N GLU A 302 8.27 0.88 -9.85
CA GLU A 302 9.37 1.66 -9.29
C GLU A 302 10.53 1.81 -10.28
N ARG A 303 10.88 0.74 -11.00
CA ARG A 303 12.01 0.71 -11.93
C ARG A 303 11.74 1.41 -13.25
N ILE A 304 10.49 1.44 -13.69
CA ILE A 304 10.08 2.12 -14.92
C ILE A 304 9.84 3.60 -14.67
N LEU A 305 9.31 3.95 -13.49
CA LEU A 305 8.96 5.32 -13.09
C LEU A 305 9.72 5.75 -11.82
N PRO A 306 11.07 5.76 -11.84
CA PRO A 306 11.85 6.06 -10.63
C PRO A 306 11.79 7.54 -10.21
N GLY A 307 11.19 8.43 -11.01
CA GLY A 307 11.08 9.87 -10.74
C GLY A 307 12.06 10.70 -11.56
N GLU A 308 12.31 11.95 -11.15
CA GLU A 308 13.08 12.94 -11.94
C GLU A 308 14.60 12.65 -12.06
N TYR A 309 15.20 11.95 -11.08
CA TYR A 309 16.66 11.68 -11.04
C TYR A 309 17.02 10.21 -11.24
N GLY A 310 16.04 9.32 -11.14
CA GLY A 310 16.26 7.92 -11.47
C GLY A 310 16.30 7.74 -12.98
N ALA A 311 17.26 6.98 -13.49
CA ALA A 311 17.25 6.58 -14.90
C ALA A 311 16.13 5.55 -15.13
N PRO A 312 15.06 5.87 -15.88
CA PRO A 312 13.98 4.92 -16.13
C PRO A 312 14.53 3.74 -16.94
N LEU A 313 14.22 2.53 -16.47
CA LEU A 313 14.51 1.31 -17.22
C LEU A 313 13.42 1.11 -18.30
N PRO A 314 13.75 0.49 -19.45
CA PRO A 314 12.76 0.17 -20.47
C PRO A 314 11.71 -0.79 -19.90
N PHE A 315 10.45 -0.72 -20.36
CA PHE A 315 9.36 -1.57 -19.84
C PHE A 315 9.68 -3.08 -19.91
N TYR A 316 10.46 -3.50 -20.90
CA TYR A 316 10.88 -4.90 -21.08
C TYR A 316 12.16 -5.27 -20.32
N PHE A 317 12.65 -4.44 -19.39
CA PHE A 317 13.86 -4.72 -18.62
C PHE A 317 13.88 -6.09 -17.91
N PRO A 318 12.76 -6.66 -17.39
CA PRO A 318 12.80 -7.98 -16.76
C PRO A 318 13.12 -9.10 -17.74
N PHE A 319 12.94 -8.89 -19.04
CA PHE A 319 13.27 -9.87 -20.07
C PHE A 319 14.68 -9.68 -20.65
N MET A 320 15.41 -8.63 -20.22
CA MET A 320 16.76 -8.38 -20.69
C MET A 320 17.77 -9.19 -19.89
N PRO A 321 18.55 -10.10 -20.51
CA PRO A 321 19.57 -10.87 -19.80
C PRO A 321 20.65 -10.00 -19.15
N SER A 322 20.92 -8.83 -19.73
CA SER A 322 21.88 -7.82 -19.22
C SER A 322 21.46 -7.18 -17.90
N TYR A 323 20.19 -7.30 -17.51
CA TYR A 323 19.69 -6.77 -16.25
C TYR A 323 19.91 -7.76 -15.10
N TRP A 324 19.68 -9.06 -15.35
CA TRP A 324 19.86 -10.12 -14.35
C TRP A 324 21.30 -10.60 -14.23
N ARG A 325 22.05 -10.52 -15.33
CA ARG A 325 23.47 -10.82 -15.33
C ARG A 325 24.21 -9.53 -15.09
N THR A 326 25.06 -9.50 -14.06
CA THR A 326 26.15 -8.52 -14.00
C THR A 326 26.85 -8.55 -15.35
N PRO A 327 26.97 -7.43 -16.08
CA PRO A 327 27.75 -7.42 -17.30
C PRO A 327 29.11 -8.01 -16.95
N LYS A 328 29.60 -8.96 -17.76
CA LYS A 328 31.02 -9.29 -17.74
C LYS A 328 31.72 -7.98 -18.08
N ILE A 329 32.12 -7.27 -17.04
CA ILE A 329 33.14 -6.25 -17.14
C ILE A 329 34.32 -7.09 -17.60
N ASN A 330 34.67 -6.99 -18.87
CA ASN A 330 36.01 -7.38 -19.27
C ASN A 330 36.89 -6.63 -18.28
N LYS A 331 37.56 -7.39 -17.42
CA LYS A 331 38.67 -6.89 -16.65
C LYS A 331 39.58 -6.24 -17.68
N MET A 332 39.42 -4.94 -17.89
CA MET A 332 40.49 -4.05 -18.27
C MET A 332 41.35 -3.89 -17.01
N ASP A 333 41.75 -5.04 -16.45
CA ASP A 333 43.00 -5.17 -15.74
C ASP A 333 44.01 -4.90 -16.87
N ASP A 334 44.79 -3.83 -16.72
CA ASP A 334 45.84 -3.41 -17.65
C ASP A 334 45.39 -2.72 -18.94
N LEU A 335 44.47 -1.73 -18.85
CA LEU A 335 44.72 -0.56 -19.69
C LEU A 335 45.92 0.15 -19.07
N ASP A 336 47.11 -0.07 -19.63
CA ASP A 336 48.22 0.87 -19.49
C ASP A 336 47.63 2.26 -19.70
N PHE A 337 47.61 3.04 -18.62
CA PHE A 337 47.17 4.42 -18.65
C PHE A 337 48.27 5.21 -19.38
N ASP A 338 48.42 5.04 -20.71
CA ASP A 338 48.16 6.15 -21.64
C ASP A 338 48.15 7.52 -20.96
N PRO A 339 49.29 8.14 -20.56
CA PRO A 339 49.27 9.56 -20.22
C PRO A 339 48.55 10.26 -21.35
N VAL A 340 47.45 10.94 -21.00
CA VAL A 340 46.62 11.69 -21.94
C VAL A 340 47.59 12.44 -22.85
N LYS A 341 47.62 12.14 -24.16
CA LYS A 341 48.50 12.83 -25.11
C LYS A 341 48.16 14.32 -25.06
N GLN A 342 48.93 15.07 -24.27
CA GLN A 342 48.71 16.47 -23.87
C GLN A 342 49.12 17.47 -24.96
N ASP A 343 48.94 17.12 -26.24
CA ASP A 343 49.26 18.01 -27.37
C ASP A 343 48.01 18.73 -27.89
N LYS A 344 47.17 19.24 -26.97
CA LYS A 344 46.06 20.13 -27.31
C LYS A 344 46.23 21.45 -26.57
N TYR A 345 46.21 22.55 -27.31
CA TYR A 345 46.22 23.91 -26.77
C TYR A 345 45.16 24.07 -25.66
N GLY A 346 45.57 24.52 -24.47
CA GLY A 346 44.67 24.83 -23.34
C GLY A 346 44.70 23.86 -22.15
N PHE A 347 45.59 22.86 -22.12
CA PHE A 347 45.81 22.01 -20.95
C PHE A 347 47.01 22.47 -20.14
N GLU A 348 46.83 22.62 -18.84
CA GLU A 348 47.92 22.82 -17.88
C GLU A 348 48.66 21.49 -17.66
N LYS A 349 49.97 21.54 -17.42
CA LYS A 349 50.75 20.34 -17.11
C LYS A 349 50.33 19.77 -15.76
N ASP A 350 50.36 18.45 -15.65
CA ASP A 350 50.06 17.77 -14.39
C ASP A 350 51.04 18.21 -13.29
N PRO A 351 50.55 18.58 -12.09
CA PRO A 351 51.39 18.98 -10.97
C PRO A 351 52.27 17.82 -10.50
N ILE A 352 53.54 18.13 -10.25
CA ILE A 352 54.55 17.14 -9.86
C ILE A 352 54.47 16.93 -8.34
N GLY A 353 54.38 15.66 -7.90
CA GLY A 353 54.42 15.29 -6.48
C GLY A 353 53.08 15.33 -5.74
N LEU A 354 51.96 15.59 -6.43
CA LEU A 354 50.63 15.44 -5.87
C LEU A 354 50.02 14.08 -6.23
N ASN A 355 49.39 13.44 -5.25
CA ASN A 355 48.63 12.22 -5.48
C ASN A 355 47.34 12.53 -6.24
N GLN A 356 46.96 11.65 -7.16
CA GLN A 356 45.70 11.76 -7.89
C GLN A 356 44.54 11.29 -7.01
N SER A 357 43.58 12.19 -6.75
CA SER A 357 42.38 11.90 -5.97
C SER A 357 41.26 11.32 -6.83
N ILE A 358 41.05 11.90 -8.02
CA ILE A 358 40.06 11.43 -9.00
C ILE A 358 40.71 11.39 -10.38
N THR A 359 40.63 10.25 -11.05
CA THR A 359 41.07 10.10 -12.45
C THR A 359 39.88 9.69 -13.31
N ILE A 360 39.67 10.40 -14.41
CA ILE A 360 38.58 10.15 -15.37
C ILE A 360 39.24 9.81 -16.70
N HIS A 361 38.84 8.70 -17.32
CA HIS A 361 39.42 8.26 -18.59
C HIS A 361 38.33 7.90 -19.61
N ASN A 362 38.25 8.70 -20.66
CA ASN A 362 37.34 8.56 -21.80
C ASN A 362 35.91 8.25 -21.39
N VAL A 363 35.45 8.90 -20.32
CA VAL A 363 34.10 8.69 -19.79
C VAL A 363 33.09 9.34 -20.71
N THR A 364 32.13 8.54 -21.17
CA THR A 364 31.04 8.99 -22.06
C THR A 364 29.71 8.60 -21.43
N LYS A 365 28.73 9.49 -21.54
CA LYS A 365 27.34 9.24 -21.13
C LYS A 365 26.38 9.52 -22.28
N LYS A 366 25.62 8.49 -22.64
CA LYS A 366 24.53 8.58 -23.61
C LYS A 366 23.21 8.30 -22.90
N PHE A 367 22.23 9.18 -23.09
CA PHE A 367 20.86 8.98 -22.63
C PHE A 367 19.96 8.60 -23.82
N ARG A 368 19.10 7.62 -23.62
CA ARG A 368 18.06 7.24 -24.58
C ARG A 368 16.85 8.15 -24.41
N TYR A 369 16.48 8.85 -25.47
CA TYR A 369 15.25 9.61 -25.57
C TYR A 369 14.31 8.91 -26.55
N GLY A 370 13.24 8.31 -26.01
CA GLY A 370 12.27 7.52 -26.78
C GLY A 370 12.86 6.23 -27.36
N PHE A 371 12.22 5.70 -28.41
CA PHE A 371 12.57 4.40 -28.99
C PHE A 371 13.83 4.42 -29.90
N SER A 372 14.33 5.58 -30.33
CA SER A 372 15.35 5.62 -31.39
C SER A 372 16.47 6.66 -31.23
N LYS A 373 16.37 7.67 -30.35
CA LYS A 373 17.40 8.72 -30.24
C LYS A 373 18.30 8.53 -29.03
N ASN A 374 19.59 8.28 -29.27
CA ASN A 374 20.63 8.39 -28.25
C ASN A 374 21.20 9.80 -28.28
N LYS A 375 21.08 10.56 -27.19
CA LYS A 375 21.76 11.85 -27.02
C LYS A 375 23.01 11.63 -26.19
N THR A 376 24.18 11.90 -26.77
CA THR A 376 25.44 11.98 -26.03
C THR A 376 25.42 13.28 -25.22
N VAL A 377 25.54 13.17 -23.89
CA VAL A 377 25.55 14.31 -22.97
C VAL A 377 26.96 14.58 -22.46
N VAL A 378 27.76 13.53 -22.32
CA VAL A 378 29.20 13.62 -22.00
C VAL A 378 29.92 12.78 -23.03
N ASP A 379 30.93 13.35 -23.69
CA ASP A 379 31.70 12.67 -24.74
C ASP A 379 33.18 12.57 -24.38
N SER A 380 33.59 11.36 -23.99
CA SER A 380 34.99 10.95 -23.84
C SER A 380 35.84 11.92 -22.99
N ILE A 381 35.31 12.37 -21.85
CA ILE A 381 36.04 13.24 -20.93
C ILE A 381 37.19 12.45 -20.30
N SER A 382 38.38 13.04 -20.31
CA SER A 382 39.55 12.58 -19.57
C SER A 382 40.11 13.73 -18.73
N LEU A 383 40.24 13.52 -17.42
CA LEU A 383 40.64 14.55 -16.46
C LEU A 383 41.25 13.90 -15.22
N ASN A 384 42.38 14.43 -14.77
CA ASN A 384 43.00 14.08 -13.49
C ASN A 384 42.79 15.23 -12.49
N MET A 385 42.40 14.88 -11.27
CA MET A 385 42.24 15.78 -10.14
C MET A 385 43.13 15.31 -9.00
N TYR A 386 43.69 16.24 -8.25
CA TYR A 386 44.74 15.98 -7.27
C TYR A 386 44.26 16.21 -5.84
N GLU A 387 44.93 15.58 -4.88
CA GLU A 387 44.68 15.82 -3.46
C GLU A 387 45.06 17.25 -3.07
N ASN A 388 44.37 17.80 -2.05
CA ASN A 388 44.59 19.15 -1.51
C ASN A 388 44.39 20.31 -2.51
N GLN A 389 43.61 20.09 -3.57
CA GLN A 389 43.25 21.12 -4.54
C GLN A 389 41.74 21.31 -4.64
N ILE A 390 41.33 22.54 -4.96
CA ILE A 390 39.95 22.87 -5.34
C ILE A 390 39.88 22.85 -6.86
N THR A 391 39.13 21.89 -7.41
CA THR A 391 38.89 21.81 -8.87
C THR A 391 37.53 22.39 -9.21
N GLY A 392 37.49 23.36 -10.13
CA GLY A 392 36.26 23.95 -10.65
C GLY A 392 35.90 23.40 -12.03
N LEU A 393 34.74 22.74 -12.16
CA LEU A 393 34.19 22.35 -13.46
C LEU A 393 33.29 23.45 -14.02
N LEU A 394 33.84 24.30 -14.89
CA LEU A 394 33.12 25.43 -15.49
C LEU A 394 32.67 25.12 -16.93
N GLY A 395 31.49 25.62 -17.30
CA GLY A 395 30.93 25.48 -18.65
C GLY A 395 29.53 26.07 -18.73
N HIS A 396 28.97 26.21 -19.93
CA HIS A 396 27.60 26.71 -20.11
C HIS A 396 26.54 25.73 -19.58
N ASN A 397 25.29 26.16 -19.48
CA ASN A 397 24.17 25.28 -19.12
C ASN A 397 23.95 24.23 -20.21
N GLY A 398 23.77 22.98 -19.80
CA GLY A 398 23.66 21.85 -20.74
C GLY A 398 24.99 21.27 -21.24
N ALA A 399 26.15 21.75 -20.78
CA ALA A 399 27.46 21.20 -21.13
C ALA A 399 27.76 19.81 -20.53
N GLY A 400 26.88 19.27 -19.68
CA GLY A 400 27.05 17.96 -19.04
C GLY A 400 27.68 17.98 -17.65
N LYS A 401 27.96 19.15 -17.06
CA LYS A 401 28.59 19.31 -15.72
C LYS A 401 27.95 18.43 -14.64
N THR A 402 26.65 18.62 -14.39
CA THR A 402 25.87 17.85 -13.41
C THR A 402 25.83 16.36 -13.76
N THR A 403 25.85 16.01 -15.06
CA THR A 403 25.90 14.60 -15.49
C THR A 403 27.24 13.96 -15.15
N THR A 404 28.36 14.68 -15.33
CA THR A 404 29.70 14.23 -14.92
C THR A 404 29.76 14.05 -13.40
N THR A 405 29.28 15.03 -12.63
CA THR A 405 29.16 14.93 -11.17
C THR A 405 28.34 13.71 -10.74
N PHE A 406 27.17 13.48 -11.34
CA PHE A 406 26.33 12.33 -11.01
C PHE A 406 26.94 10.98 -11.41
N MET A 407 27.81 10.94 -12.41
CA MET A 407 28.60 9.74 -12.71
C MET A 407 29.65 9.48 -11.65
N LEU A 408 30.39 10.50 -11.22
CA LEU A 408 31.38 10.38 -10.14
C LEU A 408 30.75 9.97 -8.81
N CYS A 409 29.56 10.47 -8.51
CA CYS A 409 28.80 10.09 -7.32
C CYS A 409 28.07 8.73 -7.46
N GLY A 410 28.18 8.05 -8.60
CA GLY A 410 27.60 6.72 -8.82
C GLY A 410 26.06 6.69 -8.92
N ILE A 411 25.40 7.81 -9.22
CA ILE A 411 23.97 7.85 -9.56
C ILE A 411 23.76 7.25 -10.95
N TYR A 412 24.65 7.63 -11.87
CA TYR A 412 24.63 7.14 -13.24
C TYR A 412 25.88 6.32 -13.53
N ALA A 413 25.69 5.07 -13.97
CA ALA A 413 26.79 4.32 -14.55
C ALA A 413 27.26 4.98 -15.86
N PRO A 414 28.58 5.11 -16.11
CA PRO A 414 29.09 5.59 -17.38
C PRO A 414 28.73 4.63 -18.53
N SER A 415 28.45 5.16 -19.73
CA SER A 415 28.16 4.34 -20.91
C SER A 415 29.42 3.68 -21.47
N SER A 416 30.54 4.39 -21.47
CA SER A 416 31.89 3.89 -21.78
C SER A 416 32.93 4.65 -20.96
N GLY A 417 34.16 4.15 -20.91
CA GLY A 417 35.22 4.69 -20.06
C GLY A 417 35.02 4.39 -18.58
N ASP A 418 35.97 4.82 -17.75
CA ASP A 418 35.91 4.61 -16.31
C ASP A 418 36.49 5.81 -15.56
N ALA A 419 36.09 5.95 -14.29
CA ALA A 419 36.71 6.90 -13.37
C ALA A 419 37.14 6.18 -12.10
N LYS A 420 38.29 6.56 -11.54
CA LYS A 420 38.77 6.06 -10.25
C LYS A 420 38.76 7.19 -9.23
N ILE A 421 38.24 6.92 -8.05
CA ILE A 421 38.28 7.82 -6.88
C ILE A 421 39.13 7.13 -5.82
N LEU A 422 40.23 7.76 -5.40
CA LEU A 422 41.21 7.21 -4.47
C LEU A 422 41.70 5.81 -4.92
N GLY A 423 41.98 5.67 -6.22
CA GLY A 423 42.41 4.42 -6.84
C GLY A 423 41.32 3.38 -7.10
N LYS A 424 40.08 3.60 -6.65
CA LYS A 424 38.96 2.66 -6.77
C LYS A 424 38.05 3.02 -7.93
N SER A 425 37.69 2.06 -8.79
CA SER A 425 36.81 2.28 -9.94
C SER A 425 35.36 2.54 -9.50
N ILE A 426 34.71 3.55 -10.09
CA ILE A 426 33.29 3.87 -9.87
C ILE A 426 32.34 2.77 -10.41
N ARG A 427 32.82 1.89 -11.30
CA ARG A 427 32.02 0.78 -11.84
C ARG A 427 31.96 -0.43 -10.90
N THR A 428 33.04 -0.70 -10.16
CA THR A 428 33.17 -1.92 -9.36
C THR A 428 33.06 -1.67 -7.86
N SER A 429 33.56 -0.52 -7.38
CA SER A 429 33.86 -0.30 -5.97
C SER A 429 33.10 0.90 -5.38
N MET A 430 31.93 1.22 -5.93
CA MET A 430 31.17 2.42 -5.55
C MET A 430 30.77 2.45 -4.08
N ASP A 431 30.40 1.31 -3.48
CA ASP A 431 30.02 1.25 -2.07
C ASP A 431 31.18 1.65 -1.14
N GLU A 432 32.41 1.26 -1.48
CA GLU A 432 33.60 1.68 -0.74
C GLU A 432 33.92 3.17 -0.98
N ILE A 433 33.76 3.65 -2.22
CA ILE A 433 33.98 5.06 -2.57
C ILE A 433 33.05 5.97 -1.75
N ARG A 434 31.76 5.60 -1.62
CA ARG A 434 30.75 6.39 -0.88
C ARG A 434 31.10 6.63 0.58
N SER A 435 31.83 5.72 1.23
CA SER A 435 32.30 5.92 2.61
C SER A 435 33.23 7.14 2.76
N SER A 436 33.98 7.45 1.70
CA SER A 436 34.98 8.52 1.65
C SER A 436 34.59 9.72 0.79
N LEU A 437 33.39 9.70 0.19
CA LEU A 437 32.88 10.72 -0.71
C LEU A 437 31.77 11.53 -0.03
N GLY A 438 31.91 12.86 -0.05
CA GLY A 438 30.88 13.81 0.33
C GLY A 438 30.21 14.40 -0.92
N PHE A 439 28.89 14.56 -0.90
CA PHE A 439 28.17 15.18 -2.01
C PHE A 439 27.15 16.21 -1.50
N CYS A 440 27.25 17.44 -2.01
CA CYS A 440 26.27 18.49 -1.81
C CYS A 440 25.52 18.75 -3.13
N PRO A 441 24.22 18.44 -3.21
CA PRO A 441 23.40 18.70 -4.40
C PRO A 441 23.15 20.21 -4.63
N GLN A 442 22.69 20.56 -5.84
CA GLN A 442 22.28 21.93 -6.19
C GLN A 442 21.12 22.44 -5.33
N TYR A 443 20.12 21.60 -5.08
CA TYR A 443 18.98 21.91 -4.22
C TYR A 443 19.17 21.31 -2.83
N ASP A 444 18.68 21.98 -1.79
CA ASP A 444 18.77 21.48 -0.42
C ASP A 444 17.81 20.29 -0.22
N ILE A 445 18.37 19.10 -0.01
CA ILE A 445 17.65 17.83 0.21
C ILE A 445 17.65 17.56 1.72
N LEU A 446 16.66 18.13 2.43
CA LEU A 446 16.59 18.12 3.89
C LEU A 446 15.25 17.54 4.38
N TYR A 447 15.27 16.92 5.57
CA TYR A 447 14.06 16.52 6.27
C TYR A 447 13.52 17.69 7.09
N ASP A 448 12.36 18.21 6.70
CA ASP A 448 11.75 19.40 7.33
C ASP A 448 11.54 19.28 8.84
N ASP A 449 11.26 18.07 9.34
CA ASP A 449 10.95 17.81 10.74
C ASP A 449 12.16 17.41 11.60
N LEU A 450 13.32 17.14 10.99
CA LEU A 450 14.55 16.84 11.70
C LEU A 450 15.30 18.13 12.08
N THR A 451 15.98 18.11 13.22
CA THR A 451 16.86 19.18 13.68
C THR A 451 18.19 19.18 12.95
N VAL A 452 18.94 20.29 13.01
CA VAL A 452 20.30 20.38 12.45
C VAL A 452 21.19 19.26 13.00
N ALA A 453 21.14 19.01 14.31
CA ALA A 453 21.90 17.94 14.96
C ALA A 453 21.48 16.56 14.45
N GLU A 454 20.18 16.30 14.30
CA GLU A 454 19.65 15.02 13.80
C GLU A 454 20.05 14.75 12.33
N HIS A 455 20.19 15.78 11.50
CA HIS A 455 20.69 15.59 10.13
C HIS A 455 22.15 15.12 10.11
N ILE A 456 23.01 15.75 10.93
CA ILE A 456 24.43 15.38 11.02
C ILE A 456 24.55 13.98 11.64
N ASP A 457 23.79 13.69 12.69
CA ASP A 457 23.70 12.35 13.31
C ASP A 457 23.31 11.29 12.27
N LEU A 458 22.25 11.53 11.48
CA LEU A 458 21.79 10.60 10.46
C LEU A 458 22.91 10.24 9.47
N ILE A 459 23.63 11.22 8.93
CA ILE A 459 24.70 10.98 7.95
C ILE A 459 25.91 10.30 8.60
N ALA A 460 26.31 10.73 9.80
CA ALA A 460 27.42 10.11 10.53
C ALA A 460 27.11 8.65 10.91
N SER A 461 25.87 8.38 11.34
CA SER A 461 25.35 7.03 11.62
C SER A 461 25.39 6.13 10.39
N ILE A 462 24.99 6.63 9.21
CA ILE A 462 25.04 5.86 7.95
C ILE A 462 26.49 5.53 7.57
N LYS A 463 27.42 6.46 7.83
CA LYS A 463 28.86 6.26 7.61
C LYS A 463 29.55 5.38 8.66
N GLY A 464 28.81 4.90 9.67
CA GLY A 464 29.30 3.92 10.64
C GLY A 464 29.97 4.50 11.87
N TYR A 465 29.80 5.80 12.15
CA TYR A 465 30.34 6.43 13.36
C TYR A 465 29.61 5.91 14.61
N SER A 466 30.33 5.77 15.72
CA SER A 466 29.76 5.42 17.02
C SER A 466 29.01 6.62 17.64
N LYS A 467 28.07 6.35 18.55
CA LYS A 467 27.30 7.41 19.25
C LYS A 467 28.15 8.45 19.97
N LYS A 468 29.40 8.12 20.35
CA LYS A 468 30.33 9.07 20.96
C LYS A 468 30.96 9.98 19.92
N GLU A 469 31.50 9.39 18.86
CA GLU A 469 32.10 10.11 17.73
C GLU A 469 31.08 11.04 17.04
N ILE A 470 29.82 10.62 16.94
CA ILE A 470 28.75 11.45 16.38
C ILE A 470 28.58 12.76 17.16
N LYS A 471 28.63 12.74 18.49
CA LYS A 471 28.48 13.96 19.30
C LYS A 471 29.64 14.94 19.06
N GLU A 472 30.85 14.41 18.96
CA GLU A 472 32.04 15.21 18.65
C GLU A 472 31.97 15.77 17.22
N GLU A 473 31.53 14.96 16.26
CA GLU A 473 31.36 15.35 14.87
C GLU A 473 30.27 16.43 14.71
N ILE A 474 29.14 16.34 15.44
CA ILE A 474 28.11 17.39 15.43
C ILE A 474 28.69 18.74 15.86
N LEU A 475 29.45 18.79 16.95
CA LEU A 475 30.06 20.02 17.44
C LEU A 475 31.11 20.56 16.45
N LYS A 476 31.95 19.68 15.91
CA LYS A 476 32.99 20.04 14.95
C LYS A 476 32.42 20.55 13.62
N ILE A 477 31.42 19.87 13.05
CA ILE A 477 30.85 20.25 11.75
C ILE A 477 30.00 21.50 11.91
N SER A 478 29.21 21.62 12.99
CA SER A 478 28.38 22.80 13.24
C SER A 478 29.21 24.06 13.45
N SER A 479 30.40 23.98 14.06
CA SER A 479 31.32 25.11 14.17
C SER A 479 31.91 25.53 12.83
N LEU A 480 32.33 24.55 12.01
CA LEU A 480 32.87 24.80 10.67
C LEU A 480 31.88 25.52 9.74
N VAL A 481 30.59 25.23 9.84
CA VAL A 481 29.55 25.89 9.02
C VAL A 481 28.83 27.05 9.73
N GLY A 482 29.17 27.34 10.99
CA GLY A 482 28.55 28.39 11.79
C GLY A 482 27.06 28.17 12.08
N LEU A 483 26.67 26.94 12.45
CA LEU A 483 25.31 26.55 12.85
C LEU A 483 25.21 26.09 14.33
N GLU A 484 26.22 26.38 15.15
CA GLU A 484 26.30 25.97 16.57
C GLU A 484 25.06 26.36 17.40
N ASN A 485 24.55 27.57 17.19
CA ASN A 485 23.40 28.12 17.94
C ASN A 485 22.04 27.59 17.44
N ASP A 486 22.02 26.84 16.35
CA ASP A 486 20.81 26.39 15.66
C ASP A 486 20.66 24.87 15.66
N LEU A 487 21.48 24.15 16.43
CA LEU A 487 21.53 22.69 16.47
C LEU A 487 20.16 22.02 16.73
N GLU A 488 19.35 22.62 17.61
CA GLU A 488 18.03 22.10 17.98
C GLU A 488 16.89 22.62 17.08
N LYS A 489 17.18 23.56 16.16
CA LYS A 489 16.16 24.07 15.24
C LYS A 489 15.86 23.04 14.15
N LYS A 490 14.59 22.89 13.82
CA LYS A 490 14.15 22.04 12.71
C LYS A 490 14.52 22.67 11.38
N SER A 491 14.86 21.86 10.38
CA SER A 491 15.23 22.35 9.04
C SER A 491 14.20 23.33 8.46
N LYS A 492 12.90 23.07 8.65
CA LYS A 492 11.82 23.98 8.17
C LYS A 492 11.86 25.39 8.78
N GLN A 493 12.51 25.59 9.92
CA GLN A 493 12.65 26.87 10.61
C GLN A 493 13.89 27.66 10.18
N LEU A 494 14.80 27.03 9.43
CA LEU A 494 16.04 27.64 8.96
C LEU A 494 15.78 28.57 7.76
N SER A 495 16.55 29.66 7.65
CA SER A 495 16.57 30.50 6.45
C SER A 495 17.19 29.73 5.26
N GLY A 496 16.99 30.23 4.03
CA GLY A 496 17.56 29.59 2.82
C GLY A 496 19.08 29.40 2.91
N GLY A 497 19.83 30.45 3.29
CA GLY A 497 21.28 30.35 3.48
C GLY A 497 21.69 29.41 4.62
N MET A 498 20.90 29.28 5.69
CA MET A 498 21.16 28.30 6.76
C MET A 498 20.91 26.87 6.29
N LYS A 499 19.86 26.63 5.49
CA LYS A 499 19.62 25.33 4.84
C LYS A 499 20.77 24.97 3.91
N ARG A 500 21.30 25.93 3.16
CA ARG A 500 22.47 25.71 2.30
C ARG A 500 23.71 25.32 3.11
N ARG A 501 23.96 26.01 4.22
CA ARG A 501 25.05 25.67 5.15
C ARG A 501 24.86 24.27 5.76
N LEU A 502 23.63 23.86 6.05
CA LEU A 502 23.32 22.51 6.52
C LEU A 502 23.60 21.45 5.43
N SER A 503 23.21 21.70 4.18
CA SER A 503 23.53 20.80 3.04
C SER A 503 25.04 20.61 2.88
N VAL A 504 25.83 21.67 3.05
CA VAL A 504 27.30 21.60 3.04
C VAL A 504 27.82 20.82 4.25
N ALA A 505 27.29 21.06 5.45
CA ALA A 505 27.64 20.30 6.66
C ALA A 505 27.43 18.79 6.47
N MET A 506 26.31 18.38 5.87
CA MET A 506 26.04 16.97 5.58
C MET A 506 27.07 16.36 4.62
N ALA A 507 27.56 17.11 3.62
CA ALA A 507 28.61 16.63 2.72
C ALA A 507 29.98 16.49 3.40
N LEU A 508 30.28 17.37 4.37
CA LEU A 508 31.52 17.35 5.16
C LEU A 508 31.52 16.27 6.24
N THR A 509 30.33 15.86 6.70
CA THR A 509 30.16 14.90 7.80
C THR A 509 30.75 13.54 7.47
N GLY A 510 31.41 12.92 8.45
CA GLY A 510 31.89 11.54 8.37
C GLY A 510 33.17 11.40 7.57
N GLY A 511 34.09 12.36 7.73
CA GLY A 511 35.48 12.22 7.27
C GLY A 511 35.65 12.08 5.75
N SER A 512 34.79 12.71 4.95
CA SER A 512 34.87 12.71 3.48
C SER A 512 36.25 13.21 3.02
N LYS A 513 37.02 12.37 2.30
CA LYS A 513 38.31 12.75 1.71
C LYS A 513 38.14 13.51 0.40
N VAL A 514 37.08 13.19 -0.34
CA VAL A 514 36.70 13.85 -1.59
C VAL A 514 35.32 14.44 -1.39
N ILE A 515 35.14 15.72 -1.68
CA ILE A 515 33.87 16.41 -1.54
C ILE A 515 33.51 17.01 -2.89
N ILE A 516 32.33 16.67 -3.39
CA ILE A 516 31.79 17.21 -4.64
C ILE A 516 30.62 18.13 -4.29
N LEU A 517 30.72 19.39 -4.71
CA LEU A 517 29.72 20.42 -4.45
C LEU A 517 29.13 20.87 -5.79
N ASP A 518 27.82 20.67 -5.97
CA ASP A 518 27.09 21.17 -7.13
C ASP A 518 26.47 22.54 -6.79
N GLU A 519 27.03 23.59 -7.39
CA GLU A 519 26.66 25.01 -7.18
C GLU A 519 26.56 25.44 -5.69
N PRO A 520 27.63 25.30 -4.88
CA PRO A 520 27.58 25.56 -3.42
C PRO A 520 27.08 26.95 -3.03
N THR A 521 27.30 27.95 -3.89
CA THR A 521 26.91 29.35 -3.65
C THR A 521 25.50 29.72 -4.11
N SER A 522 24.77 28.80 -4.74
CA SER A 522 23.39 29.05 -5.19
C SER A 522 22.47 29.16 -3.97
N GLY A 523 21.88 30.35 -3.75
CA GLY A 523 20.95 30.61 -2.64
C GLY A 523 21.57 31.12 -1.33
N LEU A 524 22.86 31.48 -1.32
CA LEU A 524 23.52 32.22 -0.23
C LEU A 524 23.39 33.74 -0.39
#